data_AF-A0A2M8E0M9-F1
#
_entry.id   AF-A0A2M8E0M9-F1
#
_cell.length_a   1.000
_cell.length_b   1.000
_cell.length_c   1.000
_cell.angle_alpha   90.00
_cell.angle_beta   90.00
_cell.angle_gamma   90.00
#
_symmetry.space_group_name_H-M   'P 1'
#
loop_
_entity.id
_entity.type
_entity.pdbx_description
1 polymer ?
#
loop_
_entity_poly.entity_id
_entity_poly.type
_entity_poly.pdbx_seq_one_letter_code
_entity_poly.pdbx_strand_id
1 'polypeptide(L)'
;MSCCHNYYLATEGHESVFSVDIAAISFGHGVLEEAGAQAKALGMTRVALFTDKTLASLPYVSQVRDAIRAAGLDVVVFDEVKVEPTDQSFLAAARFAVEGRFDGYVSVGGGSVIDTCKAANLYATWPTGDFLDYVNAPIGAGKAVPGPLKPHIACPTTCGTGSECTGITIFDLLSHRVK
;
A
#
# COMPACT_ATOMS: atom_id res chain seq x y z
N MET A 1 -2.08 52.08 2.87
CA MET A 1 -2.44 50.65 2.86
C MET A 1 -1.45 49.92 1.99
N SER A 2 -0.40 49.35 2.59
CA SER A 2 0.60 48.54 1.89
C SER A 2 -0.01 47.18 1.62
N CYS A 3 -0.32 46.91 0.36
CA CYS A 3 -0.94 45.66 -0.07
C CYS A 3 0.14 44.57 -0.08
N CYS A 4 -0.17 43.39 0.47
CA CYS A 4 0.71 42.24 0.70
C CYS A 4 1.23 41.54 -0.58
N HIS A 5 1.61 42.28 -1.63
CA HIS A 5 1.94 41.73 -2.96
C HIS A 5 3.40 41.28 -3.14
N ASN A 6 4.27 41.38 -2.13
CA ASN A 6 5.72 41.11 -2.28
C ASN A 6 6.25 40.03 -1.33
N TYR A 7 5.55 38.91 -1.14
CA TYR A 7 6.11 37.82 -0.32
C TYR A 7 7.07 36.89 -1.06
N TYR A 8 7.10 36.89 -2.39
CA TYR A 8 8.06 36.06 -3.15
C TYR A 8 8.52 36.79 -4.41
N LEU A 9 9.66 37.49 -4.32
CA LEU A 9 10.41 37.87 -5.52
C LEU A 9 10.98 36.57 -6.09
N ALA A 10 10.43 36.12 -7.22
CA ALA A 10 10.88 34.92 -7.89
C ALA A 10 12.36 35.13 -8.32
N THR A 11 13.25 34.32 -7.76
CA THR A 11 14.71 34.43 -8.02
C THR A 11 15.04 33.92 -9.41
N GLU A 12 16.07 34.47 -10.05
CA GLU A 12 16.51 33.98 -11.36
C GLU A 12 16.81 32.46 -11.30
N GLY A 13 16.17 31.66 -12.17
CA GLY A 13 16.27 30.20 -12.16
C GLY A 13 15.22 29.42 -11.34
N HIS A 14 14.16 30.07 -10.84
CA HIS A 14 13.06 29.39 -10.13
C HIS A 14 12.26 28.44 -11.04
N GLU A 15 11.80 27.31 -10.49
CA GLU A 15 10.80 26.47 -11.17
C GLU A 15 9.51 27.26 -11.44
N SER A 16 9.07 27.27 -12.69
CA SER A 16 7.83 27.91 -13.12
C SER A 16 6.67 26.94 -13.25
N VAL A 17 6.94 25.63 -13.31
CA VAL A 17 5.97 24.57 -13.50
C VAL A 17 6.36 23.35 -12.67
N PHE A 18 5.40 22.75 -11.99
CA PHE A 18 5.52 21.45 -11.35
C PHE A 18 4.28 20.60 -11.65
N SER A 19 4.45 19.28 -11.65
CA SER A 19 3.34 18.32 -11.73
C SER A 19 3.25 17.58 -10.40
N VAL A 20 2.03 17.30 -9.96
CA VAL A 20 1.76 16.43 -8.81
C VAL A 20 0.78 15.38 -9.27
N ASP A 21 1.25 14.13 -9.32
CA ASP A 21 0.37 12.98 -9.47
C ASP A 21 -0.08 12.54 -8.08
N ILE A 22 -1.39 12.56 -7.85
CA ILE A 22 -1.99 12.13 -6.59
C ILE A 22 -2.68 10.79 -6.78
N ALA A 23 -2.68 9.97 -5.73
CA ALA A 23 -3.57 8.82 -5.66
C ALA A 23 -5.04 9.29 -5.75
N ALA A 24 -5.91 8.47 -6.35
CA ALA A 24 -7.34 8.69 -6.25
C ALA A 24 -7.77 8.46 -4.79
N ILE A 25 -8.32 9.51 -4.15
CA ILE A 25 -8.71 9.47 -2.74
C ILE A 25 -10.23 9.56 -2.65
N SER A 26 -10.83 8.55 -2.04
CA SER A 26 -12.19 8.64 -1.51
C SER A 26 -12.10 8.95 -0.01
N PHE A 27 -12.79 10.00 0.43
CA PHE A 27 -12.76 10.47 1.82
C PHE A 27 -14.16 10.82 2.29
N GLY A 28 -14.48 10.46 3.53
CA GLY A 28 -15.75 10.78 4.17
C GLY A 28 -16.23 9.66 5.08
N HIS A 29 -17.27 9.95 5.85
CA HIS A 29 -17.95 8.95 6.65
C HIS A 29 -18.62 7.91 5.76
N GLY A 30 -18.49 6.62 6.09
CA GLY A 30 -19.12 5.53 5.34
C GLY A 30 -18.36 5.05 4.09
N VAL A 31 -17.24 5.69 3.72
CA VAL A 31 -16.53 5.38 2.46
C VAL A 31 -16.05 3.93 2.33
N LEU A 32 -15.84 3.22 3.45
CA LEU A 32 -15.45 1.80 3.44
C LEU A 32 -16.51 0.89 2.80
N GLU A 33 -17.77 1.32 2.75
CA GLU A 33 -18.86 0.58 2.08
C GLU A 33 -18.67 0.52 0.56
N GLU A 34 -17.92 1.46 -0.01
CA GLU A 34 -17.62 1.51 -1.44
C GLU A 34 -16.51 0.54 -1.85
N ALA A 35 -15.76 -0.03 -0.89
CA ALA A 35 -14.57 -0.84 -1.18
C ALA A 35 -14.85 -2.01 -2.14
N GLY A 36 -16.01 -2.66 -2.01
CA GLY A 36 -16.43 -3.74 -2.92
C GLY A 36 -16.72 -3.25 -4.35
N ALA A 37 -17.41 -2.11 -4.48
CA ALA A 37 -17.71 -1.52 -5.79
C ALA A 37 -16.42 -1.03 -6.49
N GLN A 38 -15.49 -0.44 -5.73
CA GLN A 38 -14.18 -0.02 -6.24
C GLN A 38 -13.33 -1.22 -6.66
N ALA A 39 -13.25 -2.27 -5.84
CA ALA A 39 -12.54 -3.51 -6.18
C ALA A 39 -13.07 -4.12 -7.49
N LYS A 40 -14.40 -4.17 -7.65
CA LYS A 40 -15.05 -4.66 -8.87
C LYS A 40 -14.76 -3.77 -10.07
N ALA A 41 -14.78 -2.44 -9.92
CA ALA A 41 -14.46 -1.50 -10.99
C ALA A 41 -12.99 -1.62 -11.46
N LEU A 42 -12.08 -2.03 -10.56
CA LEU A 42 -10.69 -2.33 -10.87
C LEU A 42 -10.49 -3.74 -11.48
N GLY A 43 -11.56 -4.50 -11.71
CA GLY A 43 -11.51 -5.82 -12.33
C GLY A 43 -11.02 -6.94 -11.40
N MET A 44 -11.00 -6.71 -10.09
CA MET A 44 -10.62 -7.75 -9.13
C MET A 44 -11.68 -8.85 -9.08
N THR A 45 -11.26 -10.10 -8.86
CA THR A 45 -12.16 -11.25 -8.64
C THR A 45 -11.80 -12.03 -7.38
N ARG A 46 -10.51 -12.12 -7.03
CA ARG A 46 -9.99 -12.78 -5.83
C ARG A 46 -9.01 -11.87 -5.11
N VAL A 47 -9.48 -11.32 -4.00
CA VAL A 47 -8.83 -10.24 -3.26
C VAL A 47 -8.08 -10.77 -2.05
N ALA A 48 -6.84 -10.32 -1.87
CA ALA A 48 -6.14 -10.43 -0.59
C ALA A 48 -6.43 -9.20 0.27
N LEU A 49 -7.00 -9.40 1.46
CA LEU A 49 -7.22 -8.34 2.45
C LEU A 49 -6.15 -8.40 3.53
N PHE A 50 -5.28 -7.41 3.59
CA PHE A 50 -4.22 -7.27 4.58
C PHE A 50 -4.67 -6.45 5.78
N THR A 51 -4.37 -6.94 6.98
CA THR A 51 -4.57 -6.22 8.25
C THR A 51 -3.62 -6.77 9.32
N ASP A 52 -3.64 -6.20 10.52
CA ASP A 52 -2.94 -6.78 11.68
C ASP A 52 -3.92 -7.45 12.65
N LYS A 53 -3.38 -8.28 13.56
CA LYS A 53 -4.19 -9.06 14.52
C LYS A 53 -5.07 -8.20 15.42
N THR A 54 -4.65 -6.98 15.74
CA THR A 54 -5.42 -6.06 16.58
C THR A 54 -6.65 -5.59 15.81
N LEU A 55 -6.43 -5.12 14.58
CA LEU A 55 -7.47 -4.58 13.71
C LEU A 55 -8.41 -5.65 13.15
N ALA A 56 -7.94 -6.89 12.97
CA ALA A 56 -8.72 -7.99 12.42
C ALA A 56 -10.04 -8.24 13.16
N SER A 57 -10.07 -7.94 14.46
CA SER A 57 -11.26 -8.07 15.32
C SER A 57 -12.20 -6.86 15.27
N LEU A 58 -11.81 -5.77 14.61
CA LEU A 58 -12.52 -4.50 14.65
C LEU A 58 -13.51 -4.33 13.49
N PRO A 59 -14.61 -3.57 13.70
CA PRO A 59 -15.72 -3.52 12.75
C PRO A 59 -15.35 -3.06 11.33
N TYR A 60 -14.39 -2.16 11.20
CA TYR A 60 -14.00 -1.61 9.90
C TYR A 60 -13.31 -2.64 9.00
N VAL A 61 -12.59 -3.63 9.55
CA VAL A 61 -12.03 -4.73 8.75
C VAL A 61 -13.16 -5.63 8.23
N SER A 62 -14.11 -5.99 9.10
CA SER A 62 -15.29 -6.75 8.66
C SER A 62 -16.14 -5.98 7.65
N GLN A 63 -16.30 -4.66 7.81
CA GLN A 63 -17.08 -3.83 6.89
C GLN A 63 -16.49 -3.89 5.47
N VAL A 64 -15.18 -3.74 5.33
CA VAL A 64 -14.49 -3.84 4.03
C VAL A 64 -14.61 -5.25 3.45
N ARG A 65 -14.34 -6.28 4.26
CA ARG A 65 -14.47 -7.69 3.85
C ARG A 65 -15.89 -8.00 3.35
N ASP A 66 -16.90 -7.55 4.07
CA ASP A 66 -18.29 -7.85 3.78
C ASP A 66 -18.78 -7.04 2.56
N ALA A 67 -18.30 -5.80 2.38
CA ALA A 67 -18.53 -5.03 1.16
C ALA A 67 -17.94 -5.72 -0.10
N ILE A 68 -16.72 -6.27 0.00
CA ILE A 68 -16.08 -7.03 -1.09
C ILE A 68 -16.91 -8.28 -1.43
N ARG A 69 -17.36 -9.03 -0.41
CA ARG A 69 -18.23 -10.21 -0.61
C ARG A 69 -19.58 -9.84 -1.22
N ALA A 70 -20.20 -8.76 -0.75
CA ALA A 70 -21.48 -8.27 -1.27
C ALA A 70 -21.37 -7.85 -2.75
N ALA A 71 -20.20 -7.41 -3.20
CA ALA A 71 -19.92 -7.13 -4.62
C ALA A 71 -19.76 -8.39 -5.49
N GLY A 72 -19.79 -9.59 -4.87
CA GLY A 72 -19.64 -10.89 -5.53
C GLY A 72 -18.18 -11.32 -5.73
N LEU A 73 -17.25 -10.75 -4.98
CA LEU A 73 -15.82 -11.05 -5.07
C LEU A 73 -15.39 -12.02 -3.98
N ASP A 74 -14.41 -12.85 -4.29
CA ASP A 74 -13.76 -13.70 -3.31
C ASP A 74 -12.72 -12.89 -2.50
N VAL A 75 -12.60 -13.16 -1.20
CA VAL A 75 -11.72 -12.43 -0.30
C VAL A 75 -11.10 -13.35 0.74
N VAL A 76 -9.77 -13.30 0.85
CA VAL A 76 -8.99 -14.02 1.86
C VAL A 76 -8.20 -13.02 2.68
N VAL A 77 -8.25 -13.18 4.01
CA VAL A 77 -7.60 -12.25 4.95
C VAL A 77 -6.21 -12.75 5.29
N PHE A 78 -5.25 -11.83 5.30
CA PHE A 78 -3.93 -11.97 5.93
C PHE A 78 -3.85 -11.00 7.10
N ASP A 79 -3.92 -11.52 8.33
CA ASP A 79 -3.93 -10.75 9.57
C ASP A 79 -2.60 -10.87 10.37
N GLU A 80 -1.58 -11.48 9.77
CA GLU A 80 -0.29 -11.72 10.41
C GLU A 80 0.70 -10.56 10.28
N VAL A 81 0.26 -9.40 9.79
CA VAL A 81 1.10 -8.19 9.70
C VAL A 81 1.65 -7.81 11.07
N LYS A 82 2.93 -7.42 11.08
CA LYS A 82 3.63 -6.90 12.26
C LYS A 82 3.76 -5.38 12.16
N VAL A 83 3.69 -4.72 13.32
CA VAL A 83 4.16 -3.34 13.48
C VAL A 83 5.68 -3.35 13.27
N GLU A 84 6.20 -2.38 12.52
CA GLU A 84 7.59 -2.38 12.04
C GLU A 84 7.91 -3.67 11.27
N PRO A 85 7.41 -3.80 10.03
CA PRO A 85 7.52 -5.06 9.30
C PRO A 85 8.98 -5.37 9.02
N THR A 86 9.34 -6.65 9.08
CA THR A 86 10.69 -7.16 8.81
C THR A 86 10.77 -7.82 7.43
N ASP A 87 11.98 -8.05 6.94
CA ASP A 87 12.27 -8.90 5.77
C ASP A 87 11.54 -10.26 5.84
N GLN A 88 11.55 -10.89 7.01
CA GLN A 88 10.86 -12.17 7.23
C GLN A 88 9.34 -12.05 7.11
N SER A 89 8.76 -10.97 7.65
CA SER A 89 7.32 -10.70 7.56
C SER A 89 6.88 -10.42 6.12
N PHE A 90 7.70 -9.70 5.35
CA PHE A 90 7.48 -9.47 3.93
C PHE A 90 7.56 -10.76 3.12
N LEU A 91 8.54 -11.61 3.39
CA LEU A 91 8.64 -12.92 2.75
C LEU A 91 7.43 -13.81 3.05
N ALA A 92 6.90 -13.78 4.27
CA ALA A 92 5.68 -14.51 4.63
C ALA A 92 4.45 -13.99 3.87
N ALA A 93 4.28 -12.66 3.83
CA ALA A 93 3.21 -12.00 3.08
C ALA A 93 3.31 -12.26 1.57
N ALA A 94 4.52 -12.24 1.01
CA ALA A 94 4.77 -12.57 -0.40
C ALA A 94 4.42 -14.03 -0.72
N ARG A 95 4.79 -14.98 0.14
CA ARG A 95 4.39 -16.40 -0.03
C ARG A 95 2.88 -16.56 -0.04
N PHE A 96 2.19 -15.95 0.94
CA PHE A 96 0.73 -15.94 0.98
C PHE A 96 0.12 -15.39 -0.32
N ALA A 97 0.67 -14.28 -0.84
CA ALA A 97 0.18 -13.66 -2.05
C ALA A 97 0.40 -14.52 -3.32
N VAL A 98 1.55 -15.18 -3.43
CA VAL A 98 1.89 -16.11 -4.52
C VAL A 98 0.99 -17.34 -4.48
N GLU A 99 0.87 -17.99 -3.32
CA GLU A 99 0.09 -19.22 -3.14
C GLU A 99 -1.41 -18.98 -3.33
N GLY A 100 -1.89 -17.83 -2.84
CA GLY A 100 -3.30 -17.45 -2.92
C GLY A 100 -3.75 -16.99 -4.30
N ARG A 101 -2.81 -16.72 -5.23
CA ARG A 101 -3.08 -16.32 -6.63
C ARG A 101 -4.09 -15.16 -6.76
N PHE A 102 -3.93 -14.16 -5.91
CA PHE A 102 -4.82 -12.99 -5.89
C PHE A 102 -4.61 -12.12 -7.13
N ASP A 103 -5.68 -11.49 -7.60
CA ASP A 103 -5.67 -10.52 -8.70
C ASP A 103 -5.92 -9.08 -8.23
N GLY A 104 -6.21 -8.89 -6.94
CA GLY A 104 -6.39 -7.59 -6.31
C GLY A 104 -6.00 -7.60 -4.84
N TYR A 105 -5.62 -6.43 -4.34
CA TYR A 105 -5.18 -6.24 -2.96
C TYR A 105 -5.97 -5.15 -2.28
N VAL A 106 -6.30 -5.37 -1.01
CA VAL A 106 -6.92 -4.37 -0.14
C VAL A 106 -6.16 -4.38 1.18
N SER A 107 -5.79 -3.21 1.71
CA SER A 107 -5.14 -3.12 3.02
C SER A 107 -5.94 -2.24 3.95
N VAL A 108 -6.25 -2.73 5.16
CA VAL A 108 -6.96 -1.98 6.20
C VAL A 108 -6.05 -1.88 7.42
N GLY A 109 -5.44 -0.71 7.64
CA GLY A 109 -4.55 -0.49 8.77
C GLY A 109 -3.64 0.72 8.63
N GLY A 110 -2.61 0.80 9.48
CA GLY A 110 -1.57 1.84 9.40
C GLY A 110 -0.50 1.54 8.34
N GLY A 111 0.56 2.35 8.34
CA GLY A 111 1.66 2.24 7.37
C GLY A 111 2.26 0.84 7.26
N SER A 112 2.45 0.12 8.37
CA SER A 112 3.00 -1.25 8.34
C SER A 112 2.13 -2.25 7.57
N VAL A 113 0.79 -2.13 7.65
CA VAL A 113 -0.15 -2.97 6.90
C VAL A 113 -0.09 -2.64 5.42
N ILE A 114 -0.09 -1.36 5.09
CA ILE A 114 -0.07 -0.89 3.71
C ILE A 114 1.25 -1.30 3.04
N ASP A 115 2.39 -1.09 3.71
CA ASP A 115 3.72 -1.45 3.21
C ASP A 115 3.87 -2.96 3.05
N THR A 116 3.39 -3.77 4.00
CA THR A 116 3.40 -5.23 3.86
C THR A 116 2.56 -5.69 2.66
N CYS A 117 1.41 -5.07 2.44
CA CYS A 117 0.54 -5.35 1.30
C CYS A 117 1.21 -4.98 -0.04
N LYS A 118 1.89 -3.82 -0.11
CA LYS A 118 2.66 -3.40 -1.29
C LYS A 118 3.77 -4.39 -1.62
N ALA A 119 4.55 -4.80 -0.61
CA ALA A 119 5.61 -5.78 -0.79
C ALA A 119 5.05 -7.11 -1.30
N ALA A 120 3.98 -7.61 -0.68
CA ALA A 120 3.33 -8.85 -1.11
C ALA A 120 2.87 -8.78 -2.57
N ASN A 121 2.23 -7.67 -2.96
CA ASN A 121 1.80 -7.42 -4.34
C ASN A 121 2.98 -7.38 -5.31
N LEU A 122 4.07 -6.67 -4.95
CA LEU A 122 5.29 -6.58 -5.75
C LEU A 122 5.89 -7.97 -6.01
N TYR A 123 6.22 -8.72 -4.95
CA TYR A 123 6.90 -10.01 -5.09
C TYR A 123 6.01 -11.10 -5.69
N ALA A 124 4.69 -11.00 -5.55
CA ALA A 124 3.76 -11.93 -6.20
C ALA A 124 3.48 -11.60 -7.67
N THR A 125 3.63 -10.33 -8.07
CA THR A 125 3.46 -9.91 -9.47
C THR A 125 4.75 -10.06 -10.26
N TRP A 126 5.88 -9.69 -9.65
CA TRP A 126 7.22 -9.77 -10.24
C TRP A 126 8.13 -10.58 -9.31
N PRO A 127 8.11 -11.92 -9.39
CA PRO A 127 9.03 -12.75 -8.63
C PRO A 127 10.47 -12.47 -9.04
N THR A 128 11.38 -12.58 -8.08
CA THR A 128 12.81 -12.31 -8.31
C THR A 128 13.67 -13.36 -7.60
N GLY A 129 14.94 -13.44 -7.97
CA GLY A 129 15.87 -14.44 -7.44
C GLY A 129 16.33 -14.14 -6.01
N ASP A 130 16.42 -12.87 -5.64
CA ASP A 130 16.82 -12.41 -4.31
C ASP A 130 15.83 -11.36 -3.78
N PHE A 131 15.41 -11.48 -2.53
CA PHE A 131 14.56 -10.49 -1.86
C PHE A 131 15.17 -9.07 -1.92
N LEU A 132 16.50 -8.95 -1.84
CA LEU A 132 17.16 -7.64 -1.89
C LEU A 132 17.21 -7.02 -3.29
N ASP A 133 16.68 -7.68 -4.31
CA ASP A 133 16.71 -7.17 -5.68
C ASP A 133 15.94 -5.85 -5.84
N TYR A 134 14.77 -5.72 -5.22
CA TYR A 134 13.96 -4.50 -5.25
C TYR A 134 14.26 -3.53 -4.10
N VAL A 135 15.18 -3.90 -3.21
CA VAL A 135 15.62 -3.02 -2.11
C VAL A 135 16.61 -2.00 -2.67
N ASN A 136 16.46 -0.74 -2.28
CA ASN A 136 17.29 0.35 -2.78
C ASN A 136 18.79 0.13 -2.48
N ALA A 137 19.63 0.55 -3.42
CA ALA A 137 21.07 0.66 -3.18
C ALA A 137 21.36 1.68 -2.05
N PRO A 138 22.43 1.49 -1.25
CA PRO A 138 23.50 0.49 -1.41
C PRO A 138 23.23 -0.86 -0.72
N ILE A 139 22.10 -1.02 -0.04
CA ILE A 139 21.79 -2.26 0.72
C ILE A 139 21.33 -3.38 -0.22
N GLY A 140 20.40 -3.08 -1.13
CA GLY A 140 19.95 -4.00 -2.16
C GLY A 140 20.46 -3.66 -3.55
N ALA A 141 19.93 -4.34 -4.56
CA ALA A 141 20.35 -4.16 -5.95
C ALA A 141 19.65 -2.97 -6.65
N GLY A 142 18.58 -2.43 -6.07
CA GLY A 142 17.83 -1.31 -6.63
C GLY A 142 17.25 -1.59 -8.03
N LYS A 143 16.89 -2.85 -8.32
CA LYS A 143 16.31 -3.22 -9.62
C LYS A 143 14.97 -2.51 -9.79
N ALA A 144 14.74 -1.98 -11.00
CA ALA A 144 13.46 -1.39 -11.33
C ALA A 144 12.36 -2.45 -11.40
N VAL A 145 11.14 -2.08 -10.99
CA VAL A 145 9.95 -2.93 -11.16
C VAL A 145 9.64 -3.04 -12.66
N PRO A 146 9.54 -4.25 -13.24
CA PRO A 146 9.45 -4.43 -14.69
C PRO A 146 8.18 -3.87 -15.36
N GLY A 147 7.13 -3.62 -14.59
CA GLY A 147 5.84 -3.19 -15.14
C GLY A 147 4.80 -2.93 -14.05
N PRO A 148 3.52 -2.80 -14.44
CA PRO A 148 2.45 -2.48 -13.49
C PRO A 148 2.27 -3.59 -12.44
N LEU A 149 1.81 -3.19 -11.26
CA LEU A 149 1.37 -4.11 -10.20
C LEU A 149 -0.13 -4.40 -10.33
N LYS A 150 -0.60 -5.44 -9.64
CA LYS A 150 -2.04 -5.69 -9.51
C LYS A 150 -2.69 -4.53 -8.74
N PRO A 151 -3.99 -4.24 -8.96
CA PRO A 151 -4.65 -3.12 -8.29
C PRO A 151 -4.61 -3.26 -6.76
N HIS A 152 -4.43 -2.14 -6.06
CA HIS A 152 -4.35 -2.07 -4.60
C HIS A 152 -5.21 -0.91 -4.08
N ILE A 153 -6.16 -1.22 -3.19
CA ILE A 153 -6.97 -0.23 -2.46
C ILE A 153 -6.42 -0.14 -1.02
N ALA A 154 -5.94 1.04 -0.63
CA ALA A 154 -5.47 1.28 0.73
C ALA A 154 -6.53 2.01 1.56
N CYS A 155 -6.92 1.42 2.69
CA CYS A 155 -7.84 1.97 3.68
C CYS A 155 -7.04 2.32 4.97
N PRO A 156 -6.43 3.52 5.05
CA PRO A 156 -5.59 3.90 6.18
C PRO A 156 -6.42 4.08 7.46
N THR A 157 -5.89 3.61 8.59
CA THR A 157 -6.52 3.79 9.93
C THR A 157 -5.77 4.79 10.82
N THR A 158 -4.67 5.36 10.32
CA THR A 158 -3.80 6.29 11.07
C THR A 158 -3.58 7.58 10.30
N CYS A 159 -3.61 8.73 10.96
CA CYS A 159 -3.24 10.03 10.39
C CYS A 159 -1.74 10.29 10.57
N GLY A 160 -0.90 9.85 9.62
CA GLY A 160 0.54 10.03 9.77
C GLY A 160 1.36 9.67 8.53
N THR A 161 1.62 8.37 8.32
CA THR A 161 2.66 7.91 7.38
C THR A 161 2.45 8.32 5.92
N GLY A 162 1.19 8.53 5.51
CA GLY A 162 0.85 8.78 4.10
C GLY A 162 1.21 7.61 3.18
N SER A 163 1.41 6.40 3.72
CA SER A 163 1.82 5.22 2.94
C SER A 163 0.83 4.93 1.81
N GLU A 164 -0.46 5.17 2.01
CA GLU A 164 -1.52 5.06 1.01
C GLU A 164 -1.30 5.92 -0.25
N CYS A 165 -0.48 6.98 -0.15
CA CYS A 165 -0.22 7.94 -1.22
C CYS A 165 1.20 7.85 -1.79
N THR A 166 1.99 6.83 -1.42
CA THR A 166 3.38 6.68 -1.91
C THR A 166 3.62 5.32 -2.57
N GLY A 167 4.54 5.30 -3.53
CA GLY A 167 5.11 4.05 -4.08
C GLY A 167 6.23 3.47 -3.21
N ILE A 168 6.49 4.04 -2.03
CA ILE A 168 7.57 3.63 -1.12
C ILE A 168 7.04 2.56 -0.18
N THR A 169 7.89 1.60 0.16
CA THR A 169 7.64 0.54 1.13
C THR A 169 8.84 0.43 2.06
N ILE A 170 8.62 0.44 3.38
CA ILE A 170 9.68 0.45 4.39
C ILE A 170 9.60 -0.81 5.26
N PHE A 171 10.75 -1.39 5.60
CA PHE A 171 10.85 -2.56 6.47
C PHE A 171 12.19 -2.62 7.21
N ASP A 172 12.24 -3.32 8.33
CA ASP A 172 13.45 -3.58 9.07
C ASP A 172 14.21 -4.80 8.49
N LEU A 173 15.43 -4.56 8.01
CA LEU A 173 16.35 -5.61 7.58
C LEU A 173 17.13 -6.13 8.79
N LEU A 174 16.68 -7.25 9.35
CA LEU A 174 17.17 -7.77 10.63
C LEU A 174 18.67 -8.11 10.63
N SER A 175 19.20 -8.62 9.52
CA SER A 175 20.61 -9.01 9.39
C SER A 175 21.56 -7.81 9.44
N HIS A 176 21.13 -6.65 8.95
CA HIS A 176 21.93 -5.43 8.89
C HIS A 176 21.58 -4.41 9.99
N ARG A 177 20.46 -4.62 10.72
CA ARG A 177 19.92 -3.70 11.73
C ARG A 177 19.68 -2.30 11.17
N VAL A 178 19.10 -2.26 9.97
CA VAL A 178 18.73 -1.04 9.25
C VAL A 178 17.25 -1.07 8.88
N LYS A 179 16.70 0.11 8.62
CA LYS A 179 15.32 0.35 8.17
C LYS A 179 15.34 0.96 6.77
#